data_AF-X1LBC6-F1
#
_entry.id   AF-X1LBC6-F1
#
_cell.length_a   1.000
_cell.length_b   1.000
_cell.length_c   1.000
_cell.angle_alpha   90.00
_cell.angle_beta   90.00
_cell.angle_gamma   90.00
#
_symmetry.space_group_name_H-M   'P 1'
#
loop_
_entity.id
_entity.type
_entity.pdbx_description
1 polymer ?
#
loop_
_entity_poly.entity_id
_entity_poly.type
_entity_poly.pdbx_seq_one_letter_code
_entity_poly.pdbx_strand_id
1 'polypeptide(L)'
;MKEIYGRYFKGGMGAEATKELLKNIDCKKEVEDLKETVKKSKGQKRIRSIKRLKILSSLMKLDNKPEYMILDILPVIPPDLRPMVQG
;
A
#
# COMPACT_ATOMS: atom_id res chain seq x y z
N MET A 1 19.48 8.33 20.12
CA MET A 1 17.99 8.22 20.04
C MET A 1 17.50 6.77 20.01
N LYS A 2 18.06 5.91 19.16
CA LYS A 2 17.72 4.48 19.07
C LYS A 2 18.12 3.67 20.33
N GLU A 3 19.24 3.99 20.98
CA GLU A 3 19.70 3.30 22.21
C GLU A 3 18.81 3.48 23.44
N ILE A 4 18.15 4.63 23.57
CA ILE A 4 17.39 4.98 24.79
C ILE A 4 15.89 4.73 24.58
N TYR A 5 15.38 4.94 23.36
CA TYR A 5 13.95 4.82 23.05
C TYR A 5 13.61 3.64 22.12
N GLY A 6 14.58 2.80 21.75
CA GLY A 6 14.37 1.69 20.80
C GLY A 6 13.35 0.63 21.25
N ARG A 7 12.97 0.61 22.54
CA ARG A 7 11.86 -0.22 23.05
C ARG A 7 10.47 0.40 22.81
N TYR A 8 10.39 1.71 22.60
CA TYR A 8 9.13 2.44 22.44
C TYR A 8 8.72 2.67 20.99
N PHE A 9 9.68 2.64 20.06
CA PHE A 9 9.40 2.76 18.64
C PHE A 9 10.31 1.86 17.82
N LYS A 10 9.75 1.30 16.74
CA LYS A 10 10.49 0.55 15.74
C LYS A 10 10.65 1.44 14.50
N GLY A 11 11.88 1.61 14.04
CA GLY A 11 12.19 2.37 12.82
C GLY A 11 12.88 1.46 11.80
N GLY A 12 12.40 1.50 10.56
CA GLY A 12 13.01 0.84 9.40
C GLY A 12 13.38 1.83 8.29
N MET A 13 13.91 1.33 7.19
CA MET A 13 14.26 2.13 6.01
C MET A 13 13.81 1.43 4.72
N GLY A 14 13.65 2.21 3.65
CA GLY A 14 13.41 1.69 2.30
C GLY A 14 12.06 0.99 2.14
N ALA A 15 12.00 0.06 1.18
CA ALA A 15 10.77 -0.66 0.85
C ALA A 15 10.27 -1.56 2.00
N GLU A 16 11.18 -2.07 2.83
CA GLU A 16 10.83 -2.94 3.97
C GLU A 16 10.01 -2.17 5.03
N ALA A 17 10.41 -0.95 5.36
CA ALA A 17 9.64 -0.09 6.26
C ALA A 17 8.25 0.25 5.70
N THR A 18 8.17 0.57 4.40
CA THR A 18 6.89 0.83 3.74
C THR A 18 5.99 -0.40 3.79
N LYS A 19 6.54 -1.60 3.57
CA LYS A 19 5.78 -2.86 3.67
C LYS A 19 5.23 -3.09 5.08
N GLU A 20 6.03 -2.84 6.12
CA GLU A 20 5.59 -2.95 7.51
C GLU A 20 4.46 -1.96 7.81
N LEU A 21 4.54 -0.72 7.33
CA LEU A 21 3.47 0.26 7.47
C LEU A 21 2.19 -0.19 6.75
N LEU A 22 2.32 -0.71 5.51
CA LEU A 22 1.18 -1.19 4.72
C LEU A 22 0.46 -2.38 5.38
N LYS A 23 1.21 -3.31 6.00
CA LYS A 23 0.66 -4.44 6.76
C LYS A 23 -0.20 -4.00 7.96
N ASN A 24 0.12 -2.85 8.56
CA ASN A 24 -0.57 -2.35 9.73
C ASN A 24 -1.82 -1.52 9.39
N ILE A 25 -2.17 -1.37 8.10
CA ILE A 25 -3.35 -0.63 7.67
C ILE A 25 -4.59 -1.53 7.79
N ASP A 26 -5.55 -1.11 8.61
CA ASP A 26 -6.91 -1.64 8.57
C ASP A 26 -7.70 -0.98 7.43
N CYS A 27 -7.75 -1.66 6.27
CA CYS A 27 -8.46 -1.14 5.11
C CYS A 27 -9.96 -0.94 5.35
N LYS A 28 -10.60 -1.76 6.18
CA LYS A 28 -12.05 -1.64 6.47
C LYS A 28 -12.32 -0.34 7.21
N LYS A 29 -11.55 -0.10 8.27
CA LYS A 29 -11.65 1.12 9.07
C LYS A 29 -11.36 2.37 8.24
N GLU A 30 -10.26 2.37 7.49
CA GLU A 30 -9.85 3.52 6.67
C GLU A 30 -10.89 3.85 5.59
N VAL A 31 -11.57 2.84 5.02
CA VAL A 31 -12.67 3.06 4.07
C VAL A 31 -13.86 3.75 4.72
N GLU A 32 -14.27 3.36 5.93
CA GLU A 32 -15.36 4.00 6.65
C GLU A 32 -15.00 5.46 7.01
N ASP A 33 -13.79 5.71 7.50
CA ASP A 33 -13.29 7.05 7.84
C ASP A 33 -13.24 7.96 6.59
N LEU A 34 -12.81 7.40 5.45
CA LEU A 34 -12.80 8.13 4.18
C LEU A 34 -14.21 8.40 3.66
N LYS A 35 -15.17 7.48 3.80
CA LYS A 35 -16.58 7.73 3.43
C LYS A 35 -17.15 8.89 4.24
N GLU A 36 -16.90 8.92 5.54
CA GLU A 36 -17.33 10.03 6.40
C GLU A 36 -16.66 11.34 6.00
N THR A 37 -15.35 11.31 5.75
CA THR A 37 -14.59 12.47 5.30
C THR A 37 -15.12 13.01 3.98
N VAL A 38 -15.48 12.16 3.02
CA VAL A 38 -16.06 12.57 1.73
C VAL A 38 -17.41 13.25 1.91
N LYS A 39 -18.24 12.80 2.87
CA LYS A 39 -19.52 13.43 3.20
C LYS A 39 -19.33 14.81 3.83
N LYS A 40 -18.38 14.96 4.77
CA LYS A 40 -18.18 16.19 5.55
C LYS A 40 -17.31 17.24 4.85
N SER A 41 -16.39 16.83 3.98
CA SER A 41 -15.42 17.74 3.36
C SER A 41 -15.89 18.31 2.01
N LYS A 42 -15.35 19.48 1.65
CA LYS A 42 -15.58 20.15 0.36
C LYS A 42 -14.26 20.43 -0.36
N GLY A 43 -14.34 20.75 -1.65
CA GLY A 43 -13.20 21.14 -2.48
C GLY A 43 -12.10 20.07 -2.56
N GLN A 44 -10.83 20.51 -2.46
CA GLN A 44 -9.67 19.66 -2.68
C GLN A 44 -9.56 18.50 -1.68
N LYS A 45 -9.97 18.70 -0.42
CA LYS A 45 -9.96 17.64 0.62
C LYS A 45 -10.90 16.49 0.25
N ARG A 46 -12.07 16.80 -0.30
CA ARG A 46 -13.03 15.80 -0.78
C ARG A 46 -12.47 15.02 -1.97
N ILE A 47 -11.89 15.71 -2.96
CA ILE A 47 -11.32 15.08 -4.15
C ILE A 47 -10.20 14.11 -3.78
N ARG A 48 -9.28 14.50 -2.87
CA ARG A 48 -8.22 13.61 -2.37
C ARG A 48 -8.80 12.38 -1.67
N SER A 49 -9.82 12.57 -0.84
CA SER A 49 -10.47 11.48 -0.10
C SER A 49 -11.18 10.49 -1.03
N ILE A 50 -11.87 10.98 -2.08
CA ILE A 50 -12.50 10.13 -3.10
C ILE A 50 -11.46 9.27 -3.83
N LYS A 51 -10.31 9.85 -4.22
CA LYS A 51 -9.23 9.11 -4.90
C LYS A 51 -8.68 7.99 -4.01
N ARG A 52 -8.40 8.28 -2.73
CA ARG A 52 -7.94 7.27 -1.75
C ARG A 52 -8.99 6.18 -1.54
N LEU A 53 -10.25 6.57 -1.36
CA LEU A 53 -11.38 5.65 -1.17
C LEU A 53 -11.53 4.69 -2.35
N LYS A 54 -11.36 5.16 -3.59
CA LYS A 54 -11.43 4.32 -4.79
C LYS A 54 -10.38 3.20 -4.76
N ILE A 55 -9.13 3.53 -4.42
CA ILE A 55 -8.03 2.56 -4.37
C ILE A 55 -8.28 1.51 -3.28
N LEU A 56 -8.57 1.96 -2.05
CA LEU A 56 -8.80 1.05 -0.91
C LEU A 56 -10.04 0.16 -1.12
N SER A 57 -11.11 0.71 -1.70
CA SER A 57 -12.30 -0.08 -2.01
C SER A 57 -12.02 -1.17 -3.05
N SER A 58 -11.19 -0.87 -4.06
CA SER A 58 -10.80 -1.88 -5.07
C SER A 58 -9.92 -2.97 -4.48
N LEU A 59 -8.96 -2.61 -3.61
CA LEU A 59 -8.12 -3.58 -2.91
C LEU A 59 -8.96 -4.55 -2.06
N MET A 60 -9.89 -4.02 -1.27
CA MET A 60 -10.79 -4.84 -0.44
C MET A 60 -11.70 -5.77 -1.26
N LYS A 61 -12.22 -5.30 -2.40
CA LYS A 61 -13.10 -6.10 -3.27
C LYS A 61 -12.40 -7.30 -3.88
N LEU A 62 -11.10 -7.19 -4.12
CA LEU A 62 -10.27 -8.22 -4.75
C LEU A 62 -9.51 -9.09 -3.73
N ASP A 63 -9.76 -8.90 -2.43
CA ASP A 63 -8.97 -9.48 -1.33
C ASP A 63 -7.45 -9.24 -1.47
N ASN A 64 -7.09 -8.14 -2.14
CA ASN A 64 -5.71 -7.76 -2.37
C ASN A 64 -5.21 -6.92 -1.21
N LYS A 65 -4.23 -7.44 -0.47
CA LYS A 65 -3.64 -6.73 0.65
C LYS A 65 -2.68 -5.62 0.18
N PRO A 66 -2.65 -4.45 0.82
CA PRO A 66 -1.78 -3.34 0.40
C PRO A 66 -0.30 -3.70 0.34
N GLU A 67 0.18 -4.55 1.25
CA GLU A 67 1.58 -4.95 1.30
C GLU A 67 2.05 -5.77 0.10
N TYR A 68 1.13 -6.32 -0.71
CA TYR A 68 1.46 -7.06 -1.93
C TYR A 68 2.05 -6.18 -3.03
N MET A 69 1.95 -4.85 -2.90
CA MET A 69 2.65 -3.93 -3.80
C MET A 69 4.18 -3.96 -3.63
N ILE A 70 4.68 -4.50 -2.52
CA ILE A 70 6.11 -4.66 -2.26
C ILE A 70 6.49 -6.12 -2.52
N LEU A 71 7.29 -6.34 -3.58
CA LEU A 71 7.69 -7.67 -4.04
C LEU A 71 8.85 -8.22 -3.20
N ASP A 72 8.66 -9.41 -2.61
CA ASP A 72 9.76 -10.20 -2.03
C ASP A 72 10.45 -11.09 -3.07
N ILE A 73 9.67 -11.60 -4.02
CA ILE A 73 10.09 -12.52 -5.05
C ILE A 73 9.61 -11.95 -6.38
N LEU A 74 10.55 -11.66 -7.29
CA LEU A 74 10.24 -11.18 -8.62
C LEU A 74 10.15 -12.40 -9.57
N PRO A 75 8.95 -12.75 -10.08
CA PRO A 75 8.82 -13.85 -11.02
C PRO A 75 9.49 -13.49 -12.34
N VAL A 76 10.13 -14.48 -12.94
CA VAL A 76 10.86 -14.34 -14.20
C VAL A 76 10.08 -15.08 -15.29
N ILE A 77 9.76 -14.37 -16.38
CA ILE A 77 9.01 -14.94 -17.52
C ILE A 77 9.83 -16.09 -18.16
N PRO A 78 9.22 -17.22 -18.56
CA PRO A 78 9.93 -18.31 -19.23
C PRO A 78 10.74 -17.85 -20.45
N PRO A 79 11.88 -18.50 -20.76
CA PRO A 79 12.75 -18.10 -21.86
C PRO A 79 12.06 -18.17 -23.22
N ASP A 80 11.10 -19.10 -23.41
CA ASP A 80 10.37 -19.26 -24.67
C ASP A 80 9.50 -18.03 -25.01
N LEU A 81 9.02 -17.33 -23.98
CA LEU A 81 8.30 -16.06 -24.12
C LEU A 81 9.24 -14.84 -24.16
N ARG A 82 10.55 -15.06 -23.97
CA ARG A 82 11.62 -14.07 -24.11
C ARG A 82 12.63 -14.54 -25.18
N PRO A 83 12.21 -14.70 -26.45
CA PRO A 83 13.12 -15.15 -27.49
C PRO A 83 14.26 -14.13 -27.66
N MET A 84 15.50 -14.57 -27.42
CA MET A 84 16.69 -13.81 -27.78
C MET A 84 16.95 -13.99 -29.27
N VAL A 85 16.91 -12.91 -30.03
CA VAL A 85 17.36 -12.91 -31.42
C VAL A 85 18.88 -12.90 -31.40
N GLN A 86 19.51 -14.01 -31.77
CA GLN A 86 20.92 -14.03 -32.12
C GLN A 86 21.04 -13.34 -33.48
N GLY A 87 21.43 -12.06 -33.47
CA GLY A 87 21.86 -11.32 -34.66
C GLY A 87 23.27 -11.69 -35.05
#